data_AF-A0A2G8XT37-F1
#
_entry.id   AF-A0A2G8XT37-F1
#
_cell.length_a   1.000
_cell.length_b   1.000
_cell.length_c   1.000
_cell.angle_alpha   90.00
_cell.angle_beta   90.00
_cell.angle_gamma   90.00
#
_symmetry.space_group_name_H-M   'P 1'
#
loop_
_entity.id
_entity.type
_entity.pdbx_description
1 polymer ?
#
loop_
_entity_poly.entity_id
_entity_poly.type
_entity_poly.pdbx_seq_one_letter_code
_entity_poly.pdbx_strand_id
1 'polypeptide(L)'
;REGASVGAFLATPRQSAAFASSFPCLGNRARTAEGVGESRSPGTRQGDAQSAFSASSPPPTQGRSRGRDGPALETVPVSEFQPIFRRRMQQTKNLVFKECRLKVAQSVAITGPGFVKILQRMIDGINGGQVPESGSVVVVVQREECRKWKEKCEEVFVNDLREAFQSRLPLASRELQEGALALQKKALALFKMHVIGDDDVVRGYKQQLKDRLRKITDRAMDENERHGEWKARSRLRALRERLRIDEKLNERLYESMTEVNEDAERLKREFNADIRGPSHVYQRVINDQIDELLAKGSEIVCGALLDQSRLAEKTVHELQQRAQDAEMSLEKALELEQQLQHRDYEAEELRRALQEERAANRGQATLRSGEFDCDEDFDDPYRRRGSFYRRSGRSRFATGDQSKCFRQRKCTIM
;
A
#
# COMPACT_ATOMS: atom_id res chain seq x y z
N ARG A 1 -28.21 -48.33 7.76
CA ARG A 1 -27.47 -49.44 7.13
C ARG A 1 -26.03 -48.99 7.03
N GLU A 2 -25.31 -49.09 8.16
CA GLU A 2 -24.25 -50.10 8.44
C GLU A 2 -22.90 -49.56 7.93
N GLY A 3 -21.85 -49.26 8.71
CA GLY A 3 -21.52 -49.60 10.09
C GLY A 3 -20.62 -50.84 10.15
N ALA A 4 -19.29 -50.69 10.13
CA ALA A 4 -18.30 -51.72 10.51
C ALA A 4 -16.87 -51.14 10.48
N SER A 5 -15.87 -51.61 11.24
CA SER A 5 -15.73 -51.98 12.66
C SER A 5 -14.27 -52.43 12.81
N VAL A 6 -13.66 -52.07 13.93
CA VAL A 6 -12.34 -52.47 14.40
C VAL A 6 -12.30 -53.97 14.70
N GLY A 7 -11.17 -54.64 14.42
CA GLY A 7 -10.98 -56.06 14.75
C GLY A 7 -9.52 -56.39 15.05
N ALA A 8 -9.18 -56.45 16.34
CA ALA A 8 -7.96 -57.01 16.89
C ALA A 8 -8.06 -58.56 16.93
N PHE A 9 -6.93 -59.26 16.77
CA PHE A 9 -6.83 -60.69 17.11
C PHE A 9 -5.57 -60.97 17.94
N LEU A 10 -5.82 -61.34 19.19
CA LEU A 10 -4.93 -62.02 20.12
C LEU A 10 -5.02 -63.53 19.85
N ALA A 11 -3.90 -64.23 19.85
CA ALA A 11 -3.85 -65.67 20.14
C ALA A 11 -2.45 -66.09 20.65
N THR A 12 -2.40 -66.41 21.95
CA THR A 12 -1.55 -67.45 22.57
C THR A 12 -2.54 -68.43 23.26
N PRO A 13 -2.19 -69.63 23.81
CA PRO A 13 -0.86 -70.06 24.32
C PRO A 13 -0.51 -71.58 24.27
N ARG A 14 0.63 -71.93 24.92
CA ARG A 14 1.09 -73.23 25.52
C ARG A 14 1.69 -74.29 24.56
N GLN A 15 2.71 -75.11 24.89
CA GLN A 15 3.58 -75.32 26.07
C GLN A 15 4.78 -76.24 25.70
N SER A 16 5.93 -76.04 26.38
CA SER A 16 6.97 -77.01 26.85
C SER A 16 7.67 -78.03 25.93
N ALA A 17 9.02 -77.99 25.87
CA ALA A 17 9.92 -79.00 26.47
C ALA A 17 11.41 -78.63 26.29
N ALA A 18 12.23 -79.05 27.26
CA ALA A 18 13.65 -78.74 27.48
C ALA A 18 14.62 -79.63 26.67
N PHE A 19 15.91 -79.25 26.55
CA PHE A 19 17.09 -80.03 26.96
C PHE A 19 18.46 -79.38 26.61
N ALA A 20 19.41 -79.48 27.55
CA ALA A 20 20.89 -79.64 27.45
C ALA A 20 21.74 -78.65 26.62
N SER A 21 22.57 -77.81 27.27
CA SER A 21 24.02 -78.00 27.55
C SER A 21 24.91 -78.12 26.29
N SER A 22 25.92 -77.26 26.10
CA SER A 22 27.27 -77.56 26.59
C SER A 22 28.19 -76.32 26.46
N PHE A 23 28.76 -75.92 27.59
CA PHE A 23 29.96 -75.08 27.68
C PHE A 23 31.21 -75.93 27.40
N PRO A 24 32.29 -75.36 26.83
CA PRO A 24 33.64 -75.79 27.13
C PRO A 24 34.26 -74.85 28.18
N CYS A 25 34.48 -75.41 29.37
CA CYS A 25 35.44 -74.91 30.36
C CYS A 25 36.85 -75.35 29.96
N LEU A 26 37.82 -74.43 29.89
CA LEU A 26 39.25 -74.66 30.10
C LEU A 26 39.87 -73.27 30.31
N GLY A 27 40.59 -72.89 31.37
CA GLY A 27 41.00 -73.53 32.60
C GLY A 27 41.88 -72.49 33.32
N ASN A 28 41.51 -72.14 34.55
CA ASN A 28 42.35 -71.30 35.41
C ASN A 28 43.61 -72.08 35.78
N ARG A 29 44.78 -71.56 35.42
CA ARG A 29 46.05 -71.99 36.01
C ARG A 29 46.69 -70.78 36.66
N ALA A 30 46.50 -70.67 37.97
CA ALA A 30 47.32 -69.83 38.82
C ALA A 30 48.78 -70.30 38.70
N ARG A 31 49.66 -69.39 38.30
CA ARG A 31 51.09 -69.45 38.62
C ARG A 31 51.46 -68.08 39.16
N THR A 32 51.81 -68.08 40.44
CA THR A 32 52.62 -67.07 41.11
C THR A 32 53.95 -66.90 40.38
N ALA A 33 54.21 -65.70 39.88
CA ALA A 33 55.56 -65.19 39.63
C ALA A 33 55.48 -63.67 39.71
N GLU A 34 56.21 -63.11 40.67
CA GLU A 34 56.47 -61.69 40.79
C GLU A 34 57.22 -61.16 39.58
N GLY A 35 56.98 -59.90 39.23
CA GLY A 35 57.94 -59.09 38.47
C GLY A 35 57.41 -58.46 37.18
N VAL A 36 57.51 -57.12 37.18
CA VAL A 36 57.59 -56.20 36.03
C VAL A 36 56.25 -55.72 35.46
N GLY A 37 56.04 -54.40 35.58
CA GLY A 37 54.81 -53.70 35.22
C GLY A 37 54.52 -53.68 33.72
N GLU A 38 53.24 -53.75 33.38
CA GLU A 38 52.73 -53.61 32.02
C GLU A 38 51.56 -52.61 32.00
N SER A 39 51.82 -51.47 31.39
CA SER A 39 50.91 -50.34 31.21
C SER A 39 49.78 -50.70 30.25
N ARG A 40 48.67 -51.28 30.72
CA ARG A 40 47.43 -51.40 29.93
C ARG A 40 46.52 -50.18 30.14
N SER A 41 46.81 -49.13 29.40
CA SER A 41 45.95 -47.97 29.09
C SER A 41 46.14 -47.65 27.59
N PRO A 42 45.27 -46.92 26.85
CA PRO A 42 43.84 -46.69 26.89
C PRO A 42 43.14 -47.32 25.64
N GLY A 43 43.72 -48.35 25.01
CA GLY A 43 43.23 -48.88 23.72
C GLY A 43 41.79 -49.38 23.74
N THR A 44 41.32 -49.89 24.88
CA THR A 44 39.97 -50.45 25.08
C THR A 44 38.85 -49.40 25.18
N ARG A 45 39.18 -48.11 25.31
CA ARG A 45 38.17 -47.06 25.53
C ARG A 45 37.88 -46.17 24.31
N GLN A 46 38.63 -46.30 23.21
CA GLN A 46 38.63 -45.30 22.12
C GLN A 46 38.14 -45.80 20.76
N GLY A 47 37.77 -47.08 20.62
CA GLY A 47 37.25 -47.63 19.37
C GLY A 47 36.05 -48.54 19.61
N ASP A 48 34.92 -48.24 18.96
CA ASP A 48 33.67 -49.00 19.07
C ASP A 48 33.76 -50.42 18.47
N ALA A 49 34.82 -50.71 17.72
CA ALA A 49 35.11 -52.04 17.19
C ALA A 49 36.63 -52.30 17.23
N GLN A 50 37.06 -53.26 18.05
CA GLN A 50 38.43 -53.77 18.02
C GLN A 50 38.47 -55.07 17.22
N SER A 51 39.03 -55.03 16.01
CA SER A 51 39.35 -56.21 15.23
C SER A 51 40.87 -56.42 15.24
N ALA A 52 41.32 -57.60 15.67
CA ALA A 52 42.74 -57.97 15.68
C ALA A 52 43.04 -58.87 14.47
N PHE A 53 43.99 -58.44 13.63
CA PHE A 53 44.46 -59.23 12.48
C PHE A 53 45.83 -59.81 12.78
N SER A 54 45.97 -61.13 12.69
CA SER A 54 47.27 -61.78 12.71
C SER A 54 47.76 -61.97 11.29
N ALA A 55 48.49 -60.98 10.79
CA ALA A 55 49.29 -61.11 9.58
C ALA A 55 50.65 -61.69 9.98
N SER A 56 50.73 -63.01 10.12
CA SER A 56 52.05 -63.66 10.11
C SER A 56 52.79 -63.19 8.85
N SER A 57 54.04 -62.74 9.01
CA SER A 57 54.89 -62.19 7.94
C SER A 57 54.76 -63.00 6.65
N PRO A 58 54.90 -62.41 5.45
CA PRO A 58 54.87 -63.17 4.21
C PRO A 58 56.25 -63.83 4.00
N PRO A 59 56.49 -65.12 4.32
CA PRO A 59 57.62 -65.78 3.69
C PRO A 59 57.29 -65.95 2.20
N PRO A 60 58.22 -65.69 1.27
CA PRO A 60 58.05 -66.17 -0.09
C PRO A 60 57.87 -67.69 -0.08
N THR A 61 57.17 -68.24 -1.08
CA THR A 61 57.07 -69.68 -1.28
C THR A 61 58.45 -70.23 -1.68
N GLN A 62 59.25 -70.54 -0.66
CA GLN A 62 60.55 -71.21 -0.73
C GLN A 62 61.70 -70.41 -1.38
N GLY A 63 62.80 -70.25 -0.62
CA GLY A 63 64.15 -70.33 -1.20
C GLY A 63 64.90 -69.05 -1.59
N ARG A 64 64.49 -67.82 -1.23
CA ARG A 64 65.34 -66.63 -1.47
C ARG A 64 65.81 -65.97 -0.17
N SER A 65 67.00 -66.40 0.23
CA SER A 65 68.01 -65.76 1.08
C SER A 65 67.54 -64.76 2.14
N ARG A 66 67.82 -65.13 3.40
CA ARG A 66 68.23 -64.21 4.46
C ARG A 66 69.40 -63.37 3.96
N GLY A 67 69.12 -62.20 3.42
CA GLY A 67 70.07 -61.19 3.01
C GLY A 67 69.37 -59.84 3.14
N ARG A 68 70.10 -58.82 3.60
CA ARG A 68 69.56 -57.49 3.91
C ARG A 68 69.02 -56.74 2.67
N ASP A 69 69.13 -57.35 1.49
CA ASP A 69 68.69 -56.86 0.18
C ASP A 69 67.75 -57.86 -0.52
N GLY A 70 66.70 -58.31 0.18
CA GLY A 70 65.57 -58.95 -0.49
C GLY A 70 64.85 -57.94 -1.41
N PRO A 71 64.32 -58.34 -2.58
CA PRO A 71 63.50 -57.43 -3.39
C PRO A 71 62.41 -56.85 -2.50
N ALA A 72 62.25 -55.52 -2.53
CA ALA A 72 61.26 -54.83 -1.72
C ALA A 72 59.91 -55.54 -1.92
N LEU A 73 59.25 -55.91 -0.82
CA LEU A 73 57.95 -56.62 -0.82
C LEU A 73 56.91 -55.95 -1.72
N GLU A 74 57.06 -54.66 -1.97
CA GLU A 74 56.24 -53.83 -2.88
C GLU A 74 56.37 -54.21 -4.36
N THR A 75 57.48 -54.84 -4.76
CA THR A 75 57.79 -55.20 -6.17
C THR A 75 57.47 -56.66 -6.51
N VAL A 76 57.22 -57.49 -5.50
CA VAL A 76 56.92 -58.92 -5.68
C VAL A 76 55.44 -59.07 -6.10
N PRO A 77 55.14 -59.72 -7.23
CA PRO A 77 53.77 -59.87 -7.66
C PRO A 77 52.99 -60.75 -6.66
N VAL A 78 51.73 -60.41 -6.42
CA VAL A 78 50.85 -61.13 -5.48
C VAL A 78 50.76 -62.62 -5.80
N SER A 79 50.99 -63.00 -7.06
CA SER A 79 51.07 -64.38 -7.55
C SER A 79 52.28 -65.18 -7.06
N GLU A 80 53.20 -64.60 -6.29
CA GLU A 80 54.35 -65.26 -5.68
C GLU A 80 54.24 -65.37 -4.15
N PHE A 81 53.22 -64.76 -3.54
CA PHE A 81 53.02 -64.87 -2.09
C PHE A 81 52.54 -66.26 -1.66
N GLN A 82 52.74 -66.67 -0.41
CA GLN A 82 52.15 -67.93 0.05
C GLN A 82 50.63 -67.95 -0.17
N PRO A 83 50.05 -69.07 -0.66
CA PRO A 83 48.61 -69.17 -0.87
C PRO A 83 47.78 -68.82 0.37
N ILE A 84 48.27 -69.16 1.57
CA ILE A 84 47.60 -68.83 2.84
C ILE A 84 47.63 -67.31 3.13
N PHE A 85 48.71 -66.64 2.77
CA PHE A 85 48.85 -65.19 2.91
C PHE A 85 47.93 -64.47 1.91
N ARG A 86 47.86 -64.91 0.65
CA ARG A 86 46.92 -64.35 -0.34
C ARG A 86 45.47 -64.49 0.11
N ARG A 87 45.10 -65.67 0.64
CA ARG A 87 43.76 -65.92 1.17
C ARG A 87 43.45 -64.98 2.33
N ARG A 88 44.37 -64.82 3.29
CA ARG A 88 44.20 -63.90 4.43
C ARG A 88 44.13 -62.43 3.98
N MET A 89 44.99 -62.01 3.05
CA MET A 89 44.99 -60.66 2.49
C MET A 89 43.67 -60.34 1.78
N GLN A 90 43.14 -61.28 0.99
CA GLN A 90 41.85 -61.10 0.32
C GLN A 90 40.68 -61.10 1.33
N GLN A 91 40.76 -61.90 2.40
CA GLN A 91 39.80 -61.87 3.51
C GLN A 91 39.82 -60.51 4.22
N THR A 92 41.00 -59.98 4.54
CA THR A 92 41.16 -58.64 5.13
C THR A 92 40.64 -57.56 4.20
N LYS A 93 40.96 -57.63 2.90
CA LYS A 93 40.47 -56.67 1.90
C LYS A 93 38.95 -56.66 1.84
N ASN A 94 38.33 -57.82 1.74
CA ASN A 94 36.88 -57.96 1.69
C ASN A 94 36.22 -57.47 3.00
N LEU A 95 36.84 -57.75 4.15
CA LEU A 95 36.36 -57.29 5.44
C LEU A 95 36.46 -55.77 5.55
N VAL A 96 37.60 -55.17 5.21
CA VAL A 96 37.78 -53.70 5.22
C VAL A 96 36.76 -53.04 4.29
N PHE A 97 36.61 -53.50 3.04
CA PHE A 97 35.61 -52.90 2.15
C PHE A 97 34.16 -53.10 2.60
N LYS A 98 33.87 -54.20 3.31
CA LYS A 98 32.52 -54.48 3.83
C LYS A 98 32.22 -53.72 5.13
N GLU A 99 33.23 -53.49 5.97
CA GLU A 99 33.12 -52.85 7.29
C GLU A 99 33.47 -51.36 7.26
N CYS A 100 34.10 -50.85 6.20
CA CYS A 100 34.35 -49.43 6.00
C CYS A 100 33.02 -48.67 5.91
N ARG A 101 32.62 -48.07 7.03
CA ARG A 101 31.50 -47.14 7.09
C ARG A 101 31.96 -45.76 6.65
N LEU A 102 31.03 -44.99 6.08
CA LEU A 102 31.25 -43.55 5.87
C LEU A 102 31.75 -42.92 7.18
N LYS A 103 32.74 -42.03 7.10
CA LYS A 103 33.19 -41.27 8.26
C LYS A 103 32.03 -40.38 8.71
N VAL A 104 31.40 -40.77 9.81
CA VAL A 104 30.35 -40.02 10.48
C VAL A 104 31.02 -39.27 11.64
N ALA A 105 30.94 -37.96 11.63
CA ALA A 105 31.21 -37.18 12.84
C ALA A 105 29.86 -36.75 13.41
N GLN A 106 29.61 -37.09 14.68
CA GLN A 106 28.40 -36.68 15.41
C GLN A 106 27.09 -36.90 14.61
N SER A 107 26.90 -38.10 14.05
CA SER A 107 25.72 -38.49 13.25
C SER A 107 25.57 -37.87 11.84
N VAL A 108 26.48 -37.00 11.40
CA VAL A 108 26.49 -36.44 10.03
C VAL A 108 27.56 -37.09 9.15
N ALA A 109 27.16 -37.54 7.97
CA ALA A 109 28.08 -38.06 6.96
C ALA A 109 28.99 -36.92 6.45
N ILE A 110 30.30 -37.05 6.66
CA ILE A 110 31.24 -36.02 6.22
C ILE A 110 31.42 -36.10 4.70
N THR A 111 31.04 -35.04 3.99
CA THR A 111 31.31 -34.89 2.54
C THR A 111 32.77 -34.52 2.30
N GLY A 112 33.32 -34.80 1.11
CA GLY A 112 34.70 -34.45 0.76
C GLY A 112 35.09 -32.99 1.06
N PRO A 113 34.30 -31.99 0.61
CA PRO A 113 34.54 -30.59 0.95
C PRO A 113 34.43 -30.28 2.44
N GLY A 114 33.48 -30.91 3.15
CA GLY A 114 33.36 -30.77 4.60
C GLY A 114 34.58 -31.33 5.34
N PHE A 115 35.11 -32.47 4.88
CA PHE A 115 36.30 -33.09 5.45
C PHE A 115 37.54 -32.20 5.33
N VAL A 116 37.75 -31.58 4.17
CA VAL A 116 38.88 -30.65 3.94
C VAL A 116 38.81 -29.46 4.91
N LYS A 117 37.62 -28.90 5.16
CA LYS A 117 37.45 -27.78 6.10
C LYS A 117 37.71 -28.18 7.55
N ILE A 118 37.23 -29.36 7.94
CA ILE A 118 37.50 -29.92 9.28
C ILE A 118 39.02 -30.11 9.45
N LEU A 119 39.70 -30.70 8.46
CA LEU A 119 41.15 -30.88 8.49
C LEU A 119 41.90 -29.56 8.56
N GLN A 120 41.54 -28.58 7.73
CA GLN A 120 42.18 -27.26 7.76
C GLN A 120 42.03 -26.63 9.15
N ARG A 121 40.83 -26.68 9.73
CA ARG A 121 40.57 -26.12 11.06
C ARG A 121 41.33 -26.85 12.17
N MET A 122 41.51 -28.17 12.05
CA MET A 122 42.37 -28.93 12.96
C MET A 122 43.84 -28.52 12.83
N ILE A 123 44.35 -28.39 11.59
CA ILE A 123 45.73 -27.95 11.32
C ILE A 123 45.96 -26.54 11.88
N ASP A 124 45.03 -25.61 11.64
CA ASP A 124 45.11 -24.24 12.14
C ASP A 124 45.14 -24.21 13.68
N GLY A 125 44.31 -25.05 14.33
CA GLY A 125 44.30 -25.18 15.79
C GLY A 125 45.63 -25.71 16.34
N ILE A 126 46.19 -26.75 15.73
CA ILE A 126 47.50 -27.32 16.10
C ILE A 126 48.61 -26.27 15.94
N ASN A 127 48.63 -25.57 14.80
CA ASN A 127 49.60 -24.52 14.53
C ASN A 127 49.46 -23.33 15.50
N GLY A 128 48.25 -23.07 15.99
CA GLY A 128 47.96 -22.06 17.01
C GLY A 128 48.23 -22.49 18.46
N GLY A 129 48.76 -23.70 18.68
CA GLY A 129 49.07 -24.23 20.02
C GLY A 129 47.85 -24.71 20.81
N GLN A 130 46.68 -24.88 20.16
CA GLN A 130 45.46 -25.41 20.78
C GLN A 130 45.33 -26.90 20.49
N VAL A 131 44.72 -27.65 21.42
CA VAL A 131 44.33 -29.05 21.19
C VAL A 131 42.98 -29.06 20.47
N PRO A 132 42.90 -29.52 19.21
CA PRO A 132 41.63 -29.53 18.49
C PRO A 132 40.71 -30.61 19.06
N GLU A 133 39.65 -30.20 19.76
CA GLU A 133 38.59 -31.11 20.14
C GLU A 133 37.75 -31.46 18.91
N SER A 134 37.86 -32.71 18.43
CA SER A 134 37.25 -33.18 17.17
C SER A 134 35.75 -32.89 17.06
N GLY A 135 35.03 -32.96 18.17
CA GLY A 135 33.59 -32.65 18.22
C GLY A 135 33.28 -31.15 18.13
N SER A 136 34.14 -30.29 18.68
CA SER A 136 33.98 -28.83 18.61
C SER A 136 34.25 -28.33 17.18
N VAL A 137 35.29 -28.86 16.53
CA VAL A 137 35.68 -28.45 15.18
C VAL A 137 34.59 -28.71 14.15
N VAL A 138 33.91 -29.86 14.22
CA VAL A 138 32.83 -30.19 13.27
C VAL A 138 31.63 -29.25 13.44
N VAL A 139 31.20 -28.99 14.67
CA VAL A 139 30.09 -28.06 14.95
C VAL A 139 30.41 -26.65 14.46
N VAL A 140 31.65 -26.19 14.66
CA VAL A 140 32.09 -24.87 14.17
C VAL A 140 32.02 -24.80 12.65
N VAL A 141 32.58 -25.79 11.94
CA VAL A 141 32.54 -25.84 10.47
C VAL A 141 31.10 -25.94 9.94
N GLN A 142 30.24 -26.76 10.57
CA GLN A 142 28.83 -26.85 10.19
C GLN A 142 28.11 -25.49 10.34
N ARG A 143 28.35 -24.77 11.44
CA ARG A 143 27.76 -23.44 11.68
C ARG A 143 28.25 -22.42 10.65
N GLU A 144 29.54 -22.43 10.32
CA GLU A 144 30.13 -21.56 9.31
C GLU A 144 29.53 -21.82 7.92
N GLU A 145 29.38 -23.09 7.53
CA GLU A 145 28.76 -23.45 6.25
C GLU A 145 27.28 -23.07 6.20
N CYS A 146 26.52 -23.33 7.26
CA CYS A 146 25.13 -22.92 7.36
C CYS A 146 24.98 -21.39 7.25
N ARG A 147 25.88 -20.64 7.90
CA ARG A 147 25.90 -19.18 7.82
C ARG A 147 26.20 -18.70 6.41
N LYS A 148 27.24 -19.24 5.77
CA LYS A 148 27.63 -18.87 4.40
C LYS A 148 26.51 -19.14 3.39
N TRP A 149 25.85 -20.29 3.48
CA TRP A 149 24.73 -20.60 2.60
C TRP A 149 23.49 -19.77 2.90
N LYS A 150 23.23 -19.40 4.15
CA LYS A 150 22.20 -18.43 4.49
C LYS A 150 22.47 -17.09 3.80
N GLU A 151 23.65 -16.52 3.97
CA GLU A 151 24.06 -15.24 3.35
C GLU A 151 23.94 -15.30 1.82
N LYS A 152 24.44 -16.36 1.19
CA LYS A 152 24.32 -16.57 -0.26
C LYS A 152 22.86 -16.68 -0.74
N CYS A 153 21.99 -17.35 0.02
CA CYS A 153 20.57 -17.44 -0.33
C CYS A 153 19.85 -16.09 -0.19
N GLU A 154 20.24 -15.27 0.78
CA GLU A 154 19.74 -13.90 0.93
C GLU A 154 20.15 -13.05 -0.28
N GLU A 155 21.42 -13.10 -0.70
CA GLU A 155 21.92 -12.37 -1.86
C GLU A 155 21.20 -12.76 -3.16
N VAL A 156 21.07 -14.08 -3.41
CA VAL A 156 20.34 -14.59 -4.59
C VAL A 156 18.89 -14.11 -4.56
N PHE A 157 18.21 -14.16 -3.41
CA PHE A 157 16.84 -13.69 -3.30
C PHE A 157 16.71 -12.19 -3.59
N VAL A 158 17.61 -11.36 -3.04
CA VAL A 158 17.61 -9.92 -3.27
C VAL A 158 17.82 -9.61 -4.75
N ASN A 159 18.79 -10.27 -5.39
CA ASN A 159 19.08 -10.07 -6.81
C ASN A 159 17.92 -10.51 -7.71
N ASP A 160 17.36 -11.70 -7.47
CA ASP A 160 16.20 -12.20 -8.22
C ASP A 160 14.99 -11.27 -8.05
N LEU A 161 14.75 -10.76 -6.83
CA LEU A 161 13.66 -9.82 -6.55
C LEU A 161 13.90 -8.47 -7.25
N ARG A 162 15.15 -8.02 -7.27
CA ARG A 162 15.59 -6.81 -7.97
C ARG A 162 15.28 -6.89 -9.46
N GLU A 163 15.74 -7.97 -10.09
CA GLU A 163 15.62 -8.18 -11.53
C GLU A 163 14.16 -8.37 -11.95
N ALA A 164 13.39 -9.14 -11.18
CA ALA A 164 12.01 -9.47 -11.52
C ALA A 164 11.04 -8.28 -11.36
N PHE A 165 11.25 -7.43 -10.34
CA PHE A 165 10.22 -6.46 -9.93
C PHE A 165 10.66 -4.99 -9.94
N GLN A 166 11.91 -4.65 -9.61
CA GLN A 166 12.27 -3.22 -9.43
C GLN A 166 12.12 -2.39 -10.72
N SER A 167 12.36 -2.99 -11.89
CA SER A 167 12.18 -2.32 -13.19
C SER A 167 10.72 -2.08 -13.56
N ARG A 168 9.77 -2.74 -12.88
CA ARG A 168 8.35 -2.76 -13.23
C ARG A 168 7.44 -2.10 -12.17
N LEU A 169 8.01 -1.53 -11.11
CA LEU A 169 7.25 -0.83 -10.09
C LEU A 169 6.51 0.39 -10.68
N PRO A 170 5.29 0.71 -10.22
CA PRO A 170 4.50 0.00 -9.22
C PRO A 170 3.71 -1.20 -9.79
N LEU A 171 3.62 -2.27 -9.01
CA LEU A 171 2.93 -3.53 -9.33
C LEU A 171 1.74 -3.78 -8.41
N ALA A 172 0.81 -4.63 -8.83
CA ALA A 172 -0.28 -5.05 -7.96
C ALA A 172 0.29 -5.79 -6.73
N SER A 173 -0.21 -5.47 -5.53
CA SER A 173 0.29 -6.06 -4.27
C SER A 173 0.29 -7.58 -4.30
N ARG A 174 -0.74 -8.18 -4.92
CA ARG A 174 -0.87 -9.63 -5.08
C ARG A 174 0.22 -10.23 -5.97
N GLU A 175 0.53 -9.59 -7.10
CA GLU A 175 1.56 -10.06 -8.03
C GLU A 175 2.95 -10.04 -7.37
N LEU A 176 3.27 -8.96 -6.65
CA LEU A 176 4.54 -8.84 -5.92
C LEU A 176 4.64 -9.87 -4.80
N GLN A 177 3.56 -10.10 -4.06
CA GLN A 177 3.53 -11.08 -2.98
C GLN A 177 3.65 -12.52 -3.49
N GLU A 178 2.91 -12.90 -4.52
CA GLU A 178 2.99 -14.24 -5.14
C GLU A 178 4.37 -14.50 -5.75
N GLY A 179 4.92 -13.49 -6.44
CA GLY A 179 6.25 -13.53 -7.00
C GLY A 179 7.35 -13.67 -5.94
N ALA A 180 7.29 -12.87 -4.87
CA ALA A 180 8.22 -12.97 -3.75
C ALA A 180 8.12 -14.35 -3.06
N LEU A 181 6.93 -14.90 -2.87
CA LEU A 181 6.75 -16.25 -2.30
C LEU A 181 7.38 -17.33 -3.20
N ALA A 182 7.30 -17.21 -4.52
CA ALA A 182 7.96 -18.13 -5.44
C ALA A 182 9.49 -18.06 -5.31
N LEU A 183 10.05 -16.85 -5.25
CA LEU A 183 11.48 -16.63 -5.05
C LEU A 183 11.95 -17.11 -3.66
N GLN A 184 11.15 -16.92 -2.61
CA GLN A 184 11.43 -17.46 -1.28
C GLN A 184 11.51 -18.99 -1.30
N LYS A 185 10.58 -19.67 -1.99
CA LYS A 185 10.61 -21.13 -2.14
C LYS A 185 11.88 -21.59 -2.87
N LYS A 186 12.29 -20.87 -3.92
CA LYS A 186 13.54 -21.13 -4.66
C LYS A 186 14.77 -20.98 -3.76
N ALA A 187 14.89 -19.88 -3.02
CA ALA A 187 16.00 -19.64 -2.10
C ALA A 187 16.05 -20.70 -0.97
N LEU A 188 14.90 -21.09 -0.41
CA LEU A 188 14.84 -22.13 0.61
C LEU A 188 15.16 -23.52 0.06
N ALA A 189 14.84 -23.81 -1.20
CA ALA A 189 15.23 -25.05 -1.86
C ALA A 189 16.75 -25.11 -2.07
N LEU A 190 17.37 -24.01 -2.53
CA LEU A 190 18.81 -23.89 -2.65
C LEU A 190 19.52 -24.11 -1.31
N PHE A 191 18.99 -23.51 -0.23
CA PHE A 191 19.53 -23.73 1.12
C PHE A 191 19.49 -25.21 1.52
N LYS A 192 18.34 -25.89 1.32
CA LYS A 192 18.20 -27.32 1.66
C LYS A 192 19.13 -28.23 0.85
N MET A 193 19.41 -27.90 -0.41
CA MET A 193 20.26 -28.72 -1.27
C MET A 193 21.74 -28.66 -0.89
N HIS A 194 22.20 -27.52 -0.36
CA HIS A 194 23.62 -27.29 -0.14
C HIS A 194 24.05 -27.25 1.33
N VAL A 195 23.10 -27.15 2.26
CA VAL A 195 23.43 -27.12 3.69
C VAL A 195 23.88 -28.52 4.16
N ILE A 196 24.90 -28.52 5.00
CA ILE A 196 25.47 -29.72 5.62
C ILE A 196 25.55 -29.45 7.12
N GLY A 197 24.94 -30.30 7.94
CA GLY A 197 25.06 -30.24 9.39
C GLY A 197 23.91 -30.90 10.13
N ASP A 198 23.98 -30.86 11.45
CA ASP A 198 22.97 -31.45 12.34
C ASP A 198 21.61 -30.77 12.12
N ASP A 199 20.53 -31.58 12.14
CA ASP A 199 19.18 -31.12 11.82
C ASP A 199 18.73 -29.92 12.68
N ASP A 200 19.16 -29.84 13.94
CA ASP A 200 18.81 -28.75 14.84
C ASP A 200 19.53 -27.45 14.51
N VAL A 201 20.81 -27.52 14.15
CA VAL A 201 21.59 -26.36 13.70
C VAL A 201 21.02 -25.84 12.38
N VAL A 202 20.77 -26.76 11.43
CA VAL A 202 20.18 -26.43 10.12
C VAL A 202 18.79 -25.81 10.27
N ARG A 203 17.96 -26.33 11.18
CA ARG A 203 16.63 -25.80 11.48
C ARG A 203 16.69 -24.36 11.99
N GLY A 204 17.63 -24.06 12.89
CA GLY A 204 17.86 -22.70 13.39
C GLY A 204 18.20 -21.71 12.28
N TYR A 205 19.17 -22.03 11.43
CA TYR A 205 19.56 -21.16 10.31
C TYR A 205 18.47 -21.04 9.24
N LYS A 206 17.74 -22.12 8.96
CA LYS A 206 16.60 -22.11 8.05
C LYS A 206 15.48 -21.18 8.54
N GLN A 207 15.22 -21.15 9.85
CA GLN A 207 14.23 -20.23 10.43
C GLN A 207 14.71 -18.78 10.31
N GLN A 208 15.96 -18.50 10.65
CA GLN A 208 16.54 -17.17 10.48
C GLN A 208 16.50 -16.70 9.02
N LEU A 209 16.77 -17.59 8.07
CA LEU A 209 16.65 -17.28 6.64
C LEU A 209 15.21 -16.92 6.29
N LYS A 210 14.21 -17.72 6.69
CA LYS A 210 12.80 -17.38 6.47
C LYS A 210 12.42 -16.01 7.04
N ASP A 211 12.83 -15.72 8.27
CA ASP A 211 12.57 -14.42 8.92
C ASP A 211 13.22 -13.27 8.13
N ARG A 212 14.43 -13.49 7.62
CA ARG A 212 15.15 -12.49 6.85
C ARG A 212 14.53 -12.25 5.48
N LEU A 213 14.15 -13.30 4.76
CA LEU A 213 13.47 -13.21 3.47
C LEU A 213 12.11 -12.52 3.59
N ARG A 214 11.35 -12.79 4.66
CA ARG A 214 10.11 -12.05 4.99
C ARG A 214 10.39 -10.55 5.13
N LYS A 215 11.36 -10.16 5.98
CA LYS A 215 11.73 -8.75 6.17
C LYS A 215 12.14 -8.05 4.87
N ILE A 216 12.83 -8.74 3.98
CA ILE A 216 13.20 -8.18 2.66
C ILE A 216 11.95 -8.00 1.78
N THR A 217 11.03 -8.97 1.81
CA THR A 217 9.76 -8.90 1.09
C THR A 217 8.89 -7.75 1.59
N ASP A 218 8.76 -7.60 2.91
CA ASP A 218 7.99 -6.51 3.53
C ASP A 218 8.54 -5.14 3.10
N ARG A 219 9.87 -4.97 3.11
CA ARG A 219 10.52 -3.74 2.60
C ARG A 219 10.23 -3.47 1.13
N ALA A 220 10.22 -4.51 0.30
CA ALA A 220 9.90 -4.38 -1.12
C ALA A 220 8.42 -4.01 -1.33
N MET A 221 7.51 -4.50 -0.49
CA MET A 221 6.11 -4.11 -0.49
C MET A 221 5.95 -2.64 -0.11
N ASP A 222 6.61 -2.18 0.95
CA ASP A 222 6.60 -0.77 1.37
C ASP A 222 7.15 0.15 0.25
N GLU A 223 8.23 -0.25 -0.41
CA GLU A 223 8.80 0.48 -1.53
C GLU A 223 7.83 0.55 -2.72
N ASN A 224 7.17 -0.56 -3.06
CA ASN A 224 6.13 -0.59 -4.07
C ASN A 224 4.95 0.33 -3.75
N GLU A 225 4.52 0.37 -2.48
CA GLU A 225 3.46 1.28 -2.02
C GLU A 225 3.89 2.75 -2.12
N ARG A 226 5.12 3.09 -1.72
CA ARG A 226 5.66 4.46 -1.88
C ARG A 226 5.72 4.88 -3.35
N HIS A 227 6.20 4.01 -4.23
CA HIS A 227 6.22 4.29 -5.68
C HIS A 227 4.81 4.40 -6.26
N GLY A 228 3.89 3.54 -5.81
CA GLY A 228 2.48 3.58 -6.17
C GLY A 228 1.83 4.92 -5.80
N GLU A 229 2.04 5.37 -4.55
CA GLU A 229 1.55 6.64 -4.04
C GLU A 229 2.13 7.83 -4.81
N TRP A 230 3.45 7.85 -5.03
CA TRP A 230 4.10 8.91 -5.80
C TRP A 230 3.52 9.02 -7.22
N LYS A 231 3.38 7.89 -7.91
CA LYS A 231 2.82 7.83 -9.27
C LYS A 231 1.34 8.23 -9.28
N ALA A 232 0.57 7.82 -8.28
CA ALA A 232 -0.83 8.22 -8.07
C ALA A 232 -0.95 9.75 -7.94
N ARG A 233 -0.18 10.35 -7.03
CA ARG A 233 -0.18 11.79 -6.78
C ARG A 233 0.28 12.59 -7.99
N SER A 234 1.33 12.13 -8.68
CA SER A 234 1.81 12.77 -9.92
C SER A 234 0.73 12.75 -11.01
N ARG A 235 0.07 11.60 -11.21
CA ARG A 235 -1.05 11.49 -12.15
C ARG A 235 -2.23 12.39 -11.77
N LEU A 236 -2.61 12.43 -10.49
CA LEU A 236 -3.71 13.26 -10.03
C LEU A 236 -3.45 14.73 -10.24
N ARG A 237 -2.22 15.19 -10.00
CA ARG A 237 -1.81 16.57 -10.33
C ARG A 237 -2.01 16.86 -11.82
N ALA A 238 -1.50 15.99 -12.70
CA ALA A 238 -1.66 16.16 -14.14
C ALA A 238 -3.14 16.12 -14.59
N LEU A 239 -3.97 15.27 -13.97
CA LEU A 239 -5.41 15.23 -14.25
C LEU A 239 -6.13 16.47 -13.74
N ARG A 240 -5.81 16.98 -12.55
CA ARG A 240 -6.39 18.21 -11.99
C ARG A 240 -6.04 19.44 -12.81
N GLU A 241 -4.82 19.51 -13.32
CA GLU A 241 -4.39 20.53 -14.29
C GLU A 241 -5.17 20.39 -15.61
N ARG A 242 -5.25 19.19 -16.19
CA ARG A 242 -5.97 18.94 -17.45
C ARG A 242 -7.45 19.26 -17.37
N LEU A 243 -8.09 18.90 -16.26
CA LEU A 243 -9.50 19.17 -15.98
C LEU A 243 -9.75 20.61 -15.49
N ARG A 244 -8.69 21.42 -15.33
CA ARG A 244 -8.76 22.79 -14.81
C ARG A 244 -9.41 22.90 -13.44
N ILE A 245 -9.34 21.83 -12.64
CA ILE A 245 -9.90 21.80 -11.29
C ILE A 245 -9.13 22.77 -10.39
N ASP A 246 -7.80 22.82 -10.51
CA ASP A 246 -6.96 23.75 -9.76
C ASP A 246 -7.26 25.22 -10.11
N GLU A 247 -7.49 25.52 -11.38
CA GLU A 247 -7.88 26.86 -11.84
C GLU A 247 -9.24 27.25 -11.24
N LYS A 248 -10.25 26.39 -11.35
CA LYS A 248 -11.59 26.64 -10.79
C LYS A 248 -11.57 26.85 -9.27
N LEU A 249 -10.75 26.08 -8.55
CA LEU A 249 -10.60 26.24 -7.10
C LEU A 249 -9.91 27.55 -6.73
N ASN A 250 -8.80 27.89 -7.41
CA ASN A 250 -8.01 29.09 -7.09
C ASN A 250 -8.75 30.38 -7.46
N GLU A 251 -9.41 30.40 -8.61
CA GLU A 251 -10.16 31.56 -9.12
C GLU A 251 -11.60 31.62 -8.59
N ARG A 252 -12.00 30.67 -7.72
CA ARG A 252 -13.34 30.58 -7.11
C ARG A 252 -14.48 30.58 -8.14
N LEU A 253 -14.33 29.77 -9.19
CA LEU A 253 -15.25 29.71 -10.32
C LEU A 253 -16.41 28.74 -10.15
N TYR A 254 -16.52 28.04 -9.02
CA TYR A 254 -17.62 27.11 -8.78
C TYR A 254 -18.88 27.86 -8.36
N GLU A 255 -19.93 27.80 -9.19
CA GLU A 255 -21.22 28.44 -8.92
C GLU A 255 -22.18 27.53 -8.16
N SER A 256 -22.03 26.21 -8.32
CA SER A 256 -22.95 25.22 -7.77
C SER A 256 -22.24 23.96 -7.28
N MET A 257 -22.84 23.28 -6.30
CA MET A 257 -22.31 22.01 -5.80
C MET A 257 -22.40 20.89 -6.86
N THR A 258 -23.32 21.01 -7.82
CA THR A 258 -23.44 20.07 -8.95
C THR A 258 -22.19 20.07 -9.81
N GLU A 259 -21.61 21.23 -10.12
CA GLU A 259 -20.37 21.33 -10.90
C GLU A 259 -19.18 20.72 -10.16
N VAL A 260 -19.09 20.94 -8.84
CA VAL A 260 -18.05 20.33 -8.00
C VAL A 260 -18.17 18.79 -8.03
N ASN A 261 -19.39 18.27 -7.89
CA ASN A 261 -19.65 16.83 -7.92
C ASN A 261 -19.35 16.22 -9.30
N GLU A 262 -19.67 16.91 -10.39
CA GLU A 262 -19.37 16.46 -11.75
C GLU A 262 -17.87 16.38 -12.02
N ASP A 263 -17.11 17.38 -11.58
CA ASP A 263 -15.64 17.38 -11.67
C ASP A 263 -15.02 16.29 -10.80
N ALA A 264 -15.54 16.04 -9.59
CA ALA A 264 -15.11 14.96 -8.72
C ALA A 264 -15.33 13.58 -9.35
N GLU A 265 -16.51 13.34 -9.91
CA GLU A 265 -16.82 12.08 -10.61
C GLU A 265 -16.03 11.91 -11.91
N ARG A 266 -15.74 13.02 -12.61
CA ARG A 266 -14.88 12.99 -13.81
C ARG A 266 -13.44 12.65 -13.43
N LEU A 267 -12.89 13.28 -12.40
CA LEU A 267 -11.55 13.00 -11.88
C LEU A 267 -11.42 11.53 -11.49
N LYS A 268 -12.40 11.01 -10.75
CA LYS A 268 -12.47 9.60 -10.33
C LYS A 268 -12.48 8.64 -11.52
N ARG A 269 -13.30 8.90 -12.53
CA ARG A 269 -13.39 8.08 -13.76
C ARG A 269 -12.08 8.07 -14.54
N GLU A 270 -11.48 9.22 -14.79
CA GLU A 270 -10.24 9.32 -15.57
C GLU A 270 -9.01 8.77 -14.83
N PHE A 271 -9.01 8.86 -13.51
CA PHE A 271 -8.00 8.22 -12.68
C PHE A 271 -8.12 6.70 -12.74
N ASN A 272 -9.34 6.16 -12.63
CA ASN A 272 -9.60 4.73 -12.63
C ASN A 272 -9.37 4.03 -13.98
N ALA A 273 -9.35 4.76 -15.09
CA ALA A 273 -9.21 4.20 -16.44
C ALA A 273 -7.86 3.50 -16.70
N ASP A 274 -6.81 3.85 -15.95
CA ASP A 274 -5.46 3.32 -16.17
C ASP A 274 -4.70 3.17 -14.84
N ILE A 275 -5.30 2.40 -13.93
CA ILE A 275 -4.67 2.05 -12.65
C ILE A 275 -3.78 0.83 -12.84
N ARG A 276 -2.49 1.00 -12.53
CA ARG A 276 -1.53 -0.11 -12.40
C ARG A 276 -0.73 0.05 -11.11
N GLY A 277 -0.97 -0.84 -10.14
CA GLY A 277 -0.21 -0.93 -8.88
C GLY A 277 -1.08 -1.28 -7.65
N PRO A 278 -0.70 -0.88 -6.43
CA PRO A 278 -1.42 -1.21 -5.19
C PRO A 278 -2.81 -0.55 -5.10
N SER A 279 -3.88 -1.33 -5.27
CA SER A 279 -5.26 -0.82 -5.30
C SER A 279 -5.63 0.02 -4.08
N HIS A 280 -5.24 -0.40 -2.87
CA HIS A 280 -5.60 0.30 -1.64
C HIS A 280 -4.92 1.68 -1.54
N VAL A 281 -3.69 1.81 -2.03
CA VAL A 281 -2.98 3.10 -2.08
C VAL A 281 -3.66 4.05 -3.05
N TYR A 282 -3.99 3.56 -4.25
CA TYR A 282 -4.70 4.37 -5.25
C TYR A 282 -6.05 4.85 -4.73
N GLN A 283 -6.82 3.96 -4.11
CA GLN A 283 -8.12 4.29 -3.52
C GLN A 283 -8.00 5.32 -2.39
N ARG A 284 -7.01 5.17 -1.50
CA ARG A 284 -6.76 6.17 -0.45
C ARG A 284 -6.46 7.53 -1.05
N VAL A 285 -5.50 7.58 -1.98
CA VAL A 285 -5.03 8.85 -2.56
C VAL A 285 -6.13 9.55 -3.38
N ILE A 286 -6.94 8.82 -4.16
CA ILE A 286 -8.05 9.44 -4.90
C ILE A 286 -9.14 9.95 -3.95
N ASN A 287 -9.48 9.19 -2.91
CA ASN A 287 -10.50 9.60 -1.95
C ASN A 287 -10.07 10.86 -1.20
N ASP A 288 -8.81 10.91 -0.71
CA ASP A 288 -8.25 12.10 -0.07
C ASP A 288 -8.36 13.34 -0.98
N GLN A 289 -8.12 13.18 -2.28
CA GLN A 289 -8.23 14.27 -3.26
C GLN A 289 -9.66 14.66 -3.60
N ILE A 290 -10.60 13.70 -3.63
CA ILE A 290 -12.02 13.99 -3.80
C ILE A 290 -12.54 14.73 -2.57
N ASP A 291 -12.19 14.28 -1.36
CA ASP A 291 -12.60 14.93 -0.12
C ASP A 291 -12.05 16.36 -0.04
N GLU A 292 -10.79 16.57 -0.45
CA GLU A 292 -10.19 17.92 -0.56
C GLU A 292 -10.94 18.80 -1.58
N LEU A 293 -11.28 18.25 -2.74
CA LEU A 293 -12.05 18.96 -3.77
C LEU A 293 -13.46 19.33 -3.28
N LEU A 294 -14.17 18.39 -2.66
CA LEU A 294 -15.51 18.62 -2.14
C LEU A 294 -15.49 19.64 -1.00
N ALA A 295 -14.52 19.57 -0.09
CA ALA A 295 -14.38 20.53 1.00
C ALA A 295 -14.16 21.95 0.46
N LYS A 296 -13.13 22.15 -0.39
CA LYS A 296 -12.82 23.47 -0.95
C LYS A 296 -13.91 23.98 -1.88
N GLY A 297 -14.47 23.10 -2.73
CA GLY A 297 -15.57 23.45 -3.63
C GLY A 297 -16.81 23.87 -2.86
N SER A 298 -17.17 23.17 -1.79
CA SER A 298 -18.31 23.55 -0.93
C SER A 298 -18.10 24.89 -0.22
N GLU A 299 -16.88 25.20 0.22
CA GLU A 299 -16.55 26.48 0.83
C GLU A 299 -16.73 27.64 -0.16
N ILE A 300 -16.30 27.46 -1.40
CA ILE A 300 -16.47 28.45 -2.48
C ILE A 300 -17.95 28.69 -2.77
N VAL A 301 -18.73 27.62 -2.95
CA VAL A 301 -20.18 27.71 -3.27
C VAL A 301 -20.95 28.34 -2.10
N CYS A 302 -20.68 27.91 -0.86
CA CYS A 302 -21.29 28.51 0.33
C CYS A 302 -20.95 29.99 0.45
N GLY A 303 -19.70 30.37 0.18
CA GLY A 303 -19.28 31.77 0.16
C GLY A 303 -20.05 32.60 -0.87
N ALA A 304 -20.16 32.09 -2.10
CA ALA A 304 -20.93 32.75 -3.17
C ALA A 304 -22.41 32.91 -2.82
N LEU A 305 -23.04 31.89 -2.23
CA LEU A 305 -24.44 31.93 -1.78
C LEU A 305 -24.65 32.93 -0.63
N LEU A 306 -23.71 33.01 0.31
CA LEU A 306 -23.76 34.00 1.40
C LEU A 306 -23.64 35.43 0.86
N ASP A 307 -22.74 35.66 -0.10
CA ASP A 307 -22.59 36.98 -0.72
C ASP A 307 -23.83 37.36 -1.54
N GLN A 308 -24.44 36.41 -2.26
CA GLN A 308 -25.74 36.61 -2.91
C GLN A 308 -26.85 36.93 -1.89
N SER A 309 -26.92 36.24 -0.77
CA SER A 309 -27.89 36.51 0.30
C SER A 309 -27.72 37.93 0.86
N ARG A 310 -26.48 38.36 1.12
CA ARG A 310 -26.18 39.73 1.60
C ARG A 310 -26.56 40.80 0.59
N LEU A 311 -26.36 40.56 -0.70
CA LEU A 311 -26.79 41.49 -1.74
C LEU A 311 -28.32 41.54 -1.81
N ALA A 312 -28.99 40.40 -1.73
CA ALA A 312 -30.44 40.33 -1.69
C ALA A 312 -31.01 41.10 -0.48
N GLU A 313 -30.45 40.92 0.72
CA GLU A 313 -30.83 41.66 1.93
C GLU A 313 -30.70 43.18 1.75
N LYS A 314 -29.59 43.65 1.16
CA LYS A 314 -29.41 45.07 0.85
C LYS A 314 -30.47 45.60 -0.11
N THR A 315 -30.75 44.87 -1.19
CA THR A 315 -31.78 45.28 -2.15
C THR A 315 -33.18 45.28 -1.53
N VAL A 316 -33.49 44.32 -0.67
CA VAL A 316 -34.75 44.29 0.07
C VAL A 316 -34.85 45.49 1.00
N HIS A 317 -33.78 45.83 1.72
CA HIS A 317 -33.76 46.99 2.60
C HIS A 317 -33.94 48.31 1.84
N GLU A 318 -33.26 48.48 0.70
CA GLU A 318 -33.44 49.64 -0.18
C GLU A 318 -34.87 49.75 -0.72
N LEU A 319 -35.48 48.63 -1.10
CA LEU A 319 -36.87 48.59 -1.56
C LEU A 319 -37.85 48.91 -0.42
N GLN A 320 -37.57 48.45 0.80
CA GLN A 320 -38.37 48.77 1.98
C GLN A 320 -38.31 50.27 2.30
N GLN A 321 -37.14 50.88 2.26
CA GLN A 321 -37.00 52.33 2.45
C GLN A 321 -37.77 53.11 1.39
N ARG A 322 -37.65 52.74 0.11
CA ARG A 322 -38.43 53.38 -0.97
C ARG A 322 -39.93 53.19 -0.83
N ALA A 323 -40.38 52.03 -0.33
CA ALA A 323 -41.79 51.80 -0.05
C ALA A 323 -42.29 52.71 1.09
N GLN A 324 -41.52 52.86 2.17
CA GLN A 324 -41.83 53.77 3.27
C GLN A 324 -41.86 55.24 2.82
N ASP A 325 -40.90 55.67 2.01
CA ASP A 325 -40.90 57.02 1.43
C ASP A 325 -42.12 57.26 0.54
N ALA A 326 -42.52 56.26 -0.24
CA ALA A 326 -43.71 56.33 -1.08
C ALA A 326 -45.00 56.41 -0.23
N GLU A 327 -45.10 55.63 0.85
CA GLU A 327 -46.22 55.69 1.81
C GLU A 327 -46.32 57.07 2.46
N MET A 328 -45.21 57.61 2.98
CA MET A 328 -45.17 58.96 3.55
C MET A 328 -45.53 60.05 2.52
N SER A 329 -45.17 59.86 1.24
CA SER A 329 -45.55 60.78 0.17
C SER A 329 -47.04 60.71 -0.17
N LEU A 330 -47.62 59.51 -0.11
CA LEU A 330 -49.05 59.27 -0.32
C LEU A 330 -49.86 59.91 0.81
N GLU A 331 -49.43 59.74 2.06
CA GLU A 331 -50.06 60.38 3.23
C GLU A 331 -50.07 61.90 3.08
N LYS A 332 -48.93 62.51 2.72
CA LYS A 332 -48.86 63.96 2.46
C LYS A 332 -49.77 64.40 1.30
N ALA A 333 -49.88 63.59 0.25
CA ALA A 333 -50.77 63.89 -0.87
C ALA A 333 -52.24 63.83 -0.46
N LEU A 334 -52.63 62.86 0.37
CA LEU A 334 -53.97 62.75 0.95
C LEU A 334 -54.29 63.93 1.88
N GLU A 335 -53.33 64.36 2.71
CA GLU A 335 -53.49 65.56 3.55
C GLU A 335 -53.73 66.81 2.71
N LEU A 336 -52.95 67.00 1.63
CA LEU A 336 -53.13 68.11 0.70
C LEU A 336 -54.49 68.05 -0.01
N GLU A 337 -54.95 66.85 -0.40
CA GLU A 337 -56.27 66.66 -0.99
C GLU A 337 -57.39 67.03 -0.01
N GLN A 338 -57.29 66.64 1.25
CA GLN A 338 -58.23 67.04 2.30
C GLN A 338 -58.23 68.57 2.52
N GLN A 339 -57.06 69.21 2.51
CA GLN A 339 -56.96 70.67 2.62
C GLN A 339 -57.61 71.38 1.42
N LEU A 340 -57.41 70.89 0.20
CA LEU A 340 -58.07 71.42 -0.99
C LEU A 340 -59.59 71.28 -0.91
N GLN A 341 -60.09 70.11 -0.52
CA GLN A 341 -61.53 69.88 -0.32
C GLN A 341 -62.12 70.85 0.71
N HIS A 342 -61.40 71.11 1.80
CA HIS A 342 -61.84 72.08 2.80
C HIS A 342 -61.85 73.52 2.26
N ARG A 343 -60.83 73.91 1.49
CA ARG A 343 -60.76 75.23 0.83
C ARG A 343 -61.86 75.41 -0.22
N ASP A 344 -62.15 74.36 -0.99
CA ASP A 344 -63.26 74.35 -1.95
C ASP A 344 -64.60 74.51 -1.24
N TYR A 345 -64.80 73.82 -0.10
CA TYR A 345 -65.99 73.99 0.74
C TYR A 345 -66.13 75.43 1.27
N GLU A 346 -65.07 76.02 1.83
CA GLU A 346 -65.08 77.42 2.26
C GLU A 346 -65.37 78.39 1.10
N ALA A 347 -64.79 78.16 -0.08
CA ALA A 347 -65.04 78.97 -1.27
C ALA A 347 -66.49 78.84 -1.77
N GLU A 348 -67.10 77.67 -1.66
CA GLU A 348 -68.52 77.47 -1.93
C GLU A 348 -69.41 78.19 -0.92
N GLU A 349 -69.09 78.17 0.37
CA GLU A 349 -69.81 78.94 1.39
C GLU A 349 -69.73 80.44 1.12
N LEU A 350 -68.53 80.97 0.83
CA LEU A 350 -68.35 82.38 0.45
C LEU A 350 -69.13 82.74 -0.83
N ARG A 351 -69.18 81.84 -1.82
CA ARG A 351 -70.01 82.03 -3.02
C ARG A 351 -71.50 82.11 -2.70
N ARG A 352 -71.99 81.28 -1.76
CA ARG A 352 -73.38 81.34 -1.29
C ARG A 352 -73.66 82.66 -0.56
N ALA A 353 -72.78 83.07 0.34
CA ALA A 353 -72.90 84.36 1.04
C ALA A 353 -72.89 85.56 0.08
N LEU A 354 -72.01 85.57 -0.93
CA LEU A 354 -72.00 86.60 -1.98
C LEU A 354 -73.25 86.57 -2.86
N GLN A 355 -73.83 85.39 -3.13
CA GLN A 355 -75.09 85.28 -3.84
C GLN A 355 -76.26 85.80 -3.02
N GLU A 356 -76.29 85.53 -1.71
CA GLU A 356 -77.26 86.07 -0.77
C GLU A 356 -77.12 87.59 -0.62
N GLU A 357 -75.90 88.12 -0.52
CA GLU A 357 -75.63 89.55 -0.48
C GLU A 357 -76.02 90.24 -1.80
N ARG A 358 -75.74 89.61 -2.95
CA ARG A 358 -76.23 90.10 -4.27
C ARG A 358 -77.75 90.02 -4.40
N ALA A 359 -78.41 89.04 -3.78
CA ALA A 359 -79.86 88.96 -3.71
C ALA A 359 -80.45 90.04 -2.79
N ALA A 360 -79.79 90.33 -1.66
CA ALA A 360 -80.16 91.40 -0.73
C ALA A 360 -79.94 92.80 -1.35
N ASN A 361 -78.83 93.02 -2.06
CA ASN A 361 -78.57 94.25 -2.80
C ASN A 361 -79.47 94.42 -4.02
N ARG A 362 -79.88 93.33 -4.70
CA ARG A 362 -80.95 93.38 -5.72
C ARG A 362 -82.32 93.71 -5.13
N GLY A 363 -82.55 93.47 -3.84
CA GLY A 363 -83.73 93.93 -3.10
C GLY A 363 -83.71 95.42 -2.72
N GLN A 364 -82.54 96.09 -2.76
CA GLN A 364 -82.42 97.55 -2.57
C GLN A 364 -82.27 98.34 -3.89
N ALA A 365 -82.04 97.66 -5.02
CA ALA A 365 -81.92 98.26 -6.35
C ALA A 365 -83.18 98.07 -7.23
N THR A 366 -84.37 98.11 -6.63
CA THR A 366 -85.65 98.23 -7.34
C THR A 366 -86.43 99.44 -6.82
N LEU A 367 -85.84 100.64 -6.96
CA LEU A 367 -86.53 101.94 -6.94
C LEU A 367 -85.54 103.07 -7.32
N ARG A 368 -84.91 102.95 -8.50
CA ARG A 368 -84.48 104.11 -9.29
C ARG A 368 -84.38 103.69 -10.75
N SER A 369 -85.42 104.05 -11.50
CA SER A 369 -85.50 104.00 -12.95
C SER A 369 -84.45 104.89 -13.61
N GLY A 370 -84.08 104.55 -14.85
CA GLY A 370 -83.38 105.45 -15.76
C GLY A 370 -82.63 104.71 -16.85
N GLU A 371 -83.37 104.33 -17.90
CA GLU A 371 -82.83 104.11 -19.24
C GLU A 371 -82.00 105.33 -19.69
N PHE A 372 -80.84 105.10 -20.30
CA PHE A 372 -80.38 105.90 -21.44
C PHE A 372 -79.36 105.08 -22.25
N ASP A 373 -79.77 104.73 -23.47
CA ASP A 373 -78.94 104.29 -24.59
C ASP A 373 -78.04 105.44 -25.07
N CYS A 374 -76.86 105.10 -25.59
CA CYS A 374 -76.25 105.64 -26.81
C CYS A 374 -74.94 104.87 -27.07
N ASP A 375 -75.04 103.94 -28.02
CA ASP A 375 -74.14 103.72 -29.15
C ASP A 375 -72.73 104.33 -29.10
N GLU A 376 -71.70 103.51 -29.33
CA GLU A 376 -70.90 103.67 -30.55
C GLU A 376 -70.06 102.41 -30.86
N ASP A 377 -70.16 102.03 -32.13
CA ASP A 377 -69.52 100.95 -32.85
C ASP A 377 -67.98 100.95 -32.79
N PHE A 378 -67.37 99.76 -32.68
CA PHE A 378 -66.15 99.45 -33.45
C PHE A 378 -65.96 97.94 -33.65
N ASP A 379 -66.39 97.51 -34.84
CA ASP A 379 -66.07 96.36 -35.70
C ASP A 379 -65.23 95.14 -35.21
N ASP A 380 -65.88 93.99 -35.42
CA ASP A 380 -65.43 92.67 -35.95
C ASP A 380 -64.31 92.77 -37.04
N PRO A 381 -63.70 91.71 -37.62
CA PRO A 381 -63.87 90.28 -37.38
C PRO A 381 -62.59 89.44 -37.30
N TYR A 382 -62.68 88.23 -36.75
CA TYR A 382 -62.45 87.01 -37.54
C TYR A 382 -62.80 85.75 -36.73
N ARG A 383 -63.83 85.07 -37.25
CA ARG A 383 -64.35 83.79 -36.79
C ARG A 383 -63.91 82.71 -37.77
N ARG A 384 -63.19 81.67 -37.31
CA ARG A 384 -63.20 80.26 -37.81
C ARG A 384 -62.24 79.42 -36.96
N ARG A 385 -62.69 78.48 -36.13
CA ARG A 385 -63.22 77.12 -36.36
C ARG A 385 -62.14 76.07 -36.72
N GLY A 386 -61.97 75.12 -35.79
CA GLY A 386 -61.33 73.80 -35.95
C GLY A 386 -59.81 73.82 -35.74
N SER A 387 -59.12 72.79 -35.23
CA SER A 387 -59.48 71.41 -34.88
C SER A 387 -58.12 70.71 -34.66
N PHE A 388 -58.01 69.92 -33.58
CA PHE A 388 -57.12 68.75 -33.43
C PHE A 388 -55.61 68.93 -33.17
N TYR A 389 -55.22 68.27 -32.06
CA TYR A 389 -54.01 67.46 -31.81
C TYR A 389 -52.59 68.07 -31.76
N ARG A 390 -52.00 67.87 -30.58
CA ARG A 390 -50.65 67.32 -30.31
C ARG A 390 -49.55 67.61 -31.34
N ARG A 391 -48.52 68.37 -30.93
CA ARG A 391 -47.08 68.13 -31.20
C ARG A 391 -46.24 69.17 -30.45
N SER A 392 -45.27 68.77 -29.64
CA SER A 392 -43.82 68.68 -29.96
C SER A 392 -43.21 70.02 -30.41
N GLY A 393 -42.06 70.49 -29.94
CA GLY A 393 -40.96 69.89 -29.22
C GLY A 393 -40.00 71.01 -28.77
N ARG A 394 -39.15 70.76 -27.79
CA ARG A 394 -37.82 70.14 -27.99
C ARG A 394 -36.82 71.09 -28.67
N SER A 395 -35.93 71.65 -27.86
CA SER A 395 -34.53 71.95 -28.18
C SER A 395 -33.72 71.50 -26.96
N ARG A 396 -33.03 70.34 -26.99
CA ARG A 396 -31.59 70.15 -27.33
C ARG A 396 -30.69 71.03 -26.44
N PHE A 397 -29.82 70.50 -25.57
CA PHE A 397 -28.60 69.70 -25.80
C PHE A 397 -28.29 68.77 -24.57
N ALA A 398 -28.02 67.46 -24.75
CA ALA A 398 -26.72 66.73 -24.70
C ALA A 398 -26.10 66.60 -23.27
N THR A 399 -25.78 65.44 -22.66
CA THR A 399 -25.04 64.20 -23.02
C THR A 399 -25.39 63.13 -21.97
N GLY A 400 -25.24 61.81 -22.07
CA GLY A 400 -24.81 60.84 -23.06
C GLY A 400 -25.06 59.46 -22.41
N ASP A 401 -25.58 58.47 -23.15
CA ASP A 401 -25.82 57.13 -22.60
C ASP A 401 -25.53 56.04 -23.64
N GLN A 402 -24.69 55.09 -23.21
CA GLN A 402 -24.34 53.80 -23.76
C GLN A 402 -24.12 52.95 -22.48
N SER A 403 -24.72 51.79 -22.21
CA SER A 403 -25.14 50.73 -23.11
C SER A 403 -25.71 49.53 -22.32
N LYS A 404 -26.47 48.69 -23.04
CA LYS A 404 -26.72 47.23 -22.84
C LYS A 404 -27.84 46.78 -21.89
N CYS A 405 -28.96 46.38 -22.51
CA CYS A 405 -29.72 45.18 -22.16
C CYS A 405 -29.37 44.02 -23.12
N PHE A 406 -29.14 42.86 -22.54
CA PHE A 406 -29.26 41.49 -23.08
C PHE A 406 -29.84 40.71 -21.88
N ARG A 407 -30.75 39.74 -21.94
CA ARG A 407 -31.33 38.92 -23.00
C ARG A 407 -32.47 38.13 -22.33
N GLN A 408 -33.54 37.79 -23.04
CA GLN A 408 -34.26 36.54 -22.81
C GLN A 408 -33.96 35.61 -23.97
N ARG A 409 -33.48 34.39 -23.68
CA ARG A 409 -33.79 33.17 -24.45
C ARG A 409 -33.79 31.96 -23.50
N LYS A 410 -34.89 31.22 -23.54
CA LYS A 410 -35.01 29.82 -23.13
C LYS A 410 -34.26 28.91 -24.13
N CYS A 411 -33.73 27.78 -23.61
CA CYS A 411 -33.53 26.43 -24.22
C CYS A 411 -32.68 26.33 -25.52
N THR A 412 -31.85 25.31 -25.82
CA THR A 412 -31.73 23.90 -25.40
C THR A 412 -30.41 23.30 -25.97
N ILE A 413 -29.85 22.27 -25.30
CA ILE A 413 -29.08 21.09 -25.79
C ILE A 413 -27.77 21.32 -26.59
N MET A 414 -26.62 20.99 -25.98
CA MET A 414 -25.94 19.67 -26.02
C MET A 414 -25.00 19.51 -24.83
#